data_AF-A0A7V6RIP0-F1
#
_entry.id   AF-A0A7V6RIP0-F1
#
_cell.length_a   1.000
_cell.length_b   1.000
_cell.length_c   1.000
_cell.angle_alpha   90.00
_cell.angle_beta   90.00
_cell.angle_gamma   90.00
#
_symmetry.space_group_name_H-M   'P 1'
#
loop_
_entity.id
_entity.type
_entity.pdbx_description
1 polymer ?
#
loop_
_entity_poly.entity_id
_entity_poly.type
_entity_poly.pdbx_seq_one_letter_code
_entity_poly.pdbx_strand_id
1 'polypeptide(L)'
;MDNFNLLDYQALPKEQKRRFLDNLYQFLLENNYTAVDYQKLKIQSTAPICPRCKSENVIKAGVRDGKQVYKCKDCGRQYRETARTFVYRMRKADKMLDYLKCMLEGKSLRACASEVGISLRTSFNWRHKILAAIKSLQGGISFSGIVEADELLMKYSEKGRKYRSRKEYEKAKKKKHPKVAVLVMTDREGNLLFKHVGRKKVTN
;
A
#
# COMPACT_ATOMS: atom_id res chain seq x y z
N MET A 1 7.63 -14.43 -21.54
CA MET A 1 7.39 -13.06 -21.03
C MET A 1 8.73 -12.37 -21.08
N ASP A 2 8.94 -11.51 -22.06
CA ASP A 2 10.16 -10.72 -22.17
C ASP A 2 10.42 -9.96 -20.87
N ASN A 3 11.70 -9.73 -20.56
CA ASN A 3 12.17 -8.98 -19.40
C ASN A 3 11.58 -7.56 -19.42
N PHE A 4 10.36 -7.42 -18.90
CA PHE A 4 9.67 -6.14 -18.81
C PHE A 4 10.29 -5.37 -17.64
N ASN A 5 11.10 -4.36 -17.94
CA ASN A 5 11.76 -3.57 -16.91
C ASN A 5 10.80 -2.45 -16.43
N LEU A 6 10.93 -2.05 -15.17
CA LEU A 6 10.14 -0.97 -14.57
C LEU A 6 10.29 0.36 -15.35
N LEU A 7 11.46 0.57 -15.94
CA LEU A 7 11.78 1.72 -16.78
C LEU A 7 10.90 1.76 -18.05
N ASP A 8 10.65 0.61 -18.67
CA ASP A 8 9.79 0.52 -19.86
C ASP A 8 8.36 0.91 -19.52
N TYR A 9 7.84 0.45 -18.37
CA TYR A 9 6.52 0.85 -17.88
C TYR A 9 6.43 2.35 -17.61
N GLN A 10 7.46 2.94 -16.99
CA GLN A 10 7.49 4.37 -16.66
C GLN A 10 7.49 5.26 -17.90
N ALA A 11 8.10 4.82 -19.01
CA ALA A 11 8.12 5.53 -20.28
C ALA A 11 6.78 5.50 -21.05
N LEU A 12 5.86 4.57 -20.72
CA LEU A 12 4.61 4.42 -21.45
C LEU A 12 3.68 5.66 -21.32
N PRO A 13 2.99 6.06 -22.41
CA PRO A 13 1.87 6.99 -22.37
C PRO A 13 0.76 6.54 -21.42
N LYS A 14 -0.03 7.48 -20.92
CA LYS A 14 -1.09 7.22 -19.91
C LYS A 14 -2.07 6.11 -20.34
N GLU A 15 -2.49 6.10 -21.60
CA GLU A 15 -3.41 5.08 -22.13
C GLU A 15 -2.76 3.70 -22.21
N GLN A 16 -1.48 3.64 -22.61
CA GLN A 16 -0.73 2.39 -22.68
C GLN A 16 -0.44 1.84 -21.29
N LYS A 17 -0.13 2.69 -20.30
CA LYS A 17 -0.04 2.29 -18.89
C LYS A 17 -1.33 1.68 -18.38
N ARG A 18 -2.47 2.31 -18.72
CA ARG A 18 -3.79 1.78 -18.34
C ARG A 18 -4.04 0.42 -18.97
N ARG A 19 -3.80 0.27 -20.28
CA ARG A 19 -3.93 -1.00 -21.00
C ARG A 19 -3.03 -2.08 -20.41
N PHE A 20 -1.78 -1.72 -20.07
CA PHE A 20 -0.86 -2.62 -19.39
C PHE A 20 -1.41 -3.11 -18.04
N LEU A 21 -1.90 -2.18 -17.19
CA LEU A 21 -2.48 -2.54 -15.89
C LEU A 21 -3.73 -3.42 -16.03
N ASP A 22 -4.58 -3.15 -17.03
CA ASP A 22 -5.76 -3.97 -17.32
C ASP A 22 -5.36 -5.38 -17.79
N ASN A 23 -4.38 -5.49 -18.69
CA ASN A 23 -3.85 -6.78 -19.15
C ASN A 23 -3.20 -7.56 -17.99
N LEU A 24 -2.41 -6.89 -17.15
CA LEU A 24 -1.80 -7.51 -15.96
C LEU A 24 -2.88 -8.01 -15.00
N TYR A 25 -3.93 -7.22 -14.78
CA TYR A 25 -5.05 -7.64 -13.93
C TYR A 25 -5.75 -8.88 -14.49
N GLN A 26 -6.04 -8.94 -15.80
CA GLN A 26 -6.63 -10.12 -16.42
C GLN A 26 -5.71 -11.34 -16.32
N PHE A 27 -4.41 -11.17 -16.63
CA PHE A 27 -3.42 -12.24 -16.48
C PHE A 27 -3.40 -12.79 -15.05
N LEU A 28 -3.46 -11.92 -14.03
CA LEU A 28 -3.49 -12.34 -12.64
C LEU A 28 -4.76 -13.14 -12.30
N LEU A 29 -5.91 -12.75 -12.83
CA LEU A 29 -7.18 -13.46 -12.63
C LEU A 29 -7.20 -14.82 -13.34
N GLU A 30 -6.80 -14.87 -14.61
CA GLU A 30 -6.78 -16.10 -15.42
C GLU A 30 -5.90 -17.19 -14.79
N ASN A 31 -4.80 -16.78 -14.16
CA ASN A 31 -3.88 -17.68 -13.48
C ASN A 31 -4.24 -17.92 -11.99
N ASN A 32 -5.40 -17.44 -11.53
CA ASN A 32 -5.87 -17.56 -10.14
C ASN A 32 -4.87 -17.01 -9.09
N TYR A 33 -4.10 -15.99 -9.44
CA TYR A 33 -3.23 -15.30 -8.50
C TYR A 33 -4.04 -14.42 -7.54
N THR A 34 -3.49 -14.24 -6.35
CA THR A 34 -4.06 -13.48 -5.25
C THR A 34 -3.00 -12.57 -4.64
N ALA A 35 -3.45 -11.60 -3.85
CA ALA A 35 -2.54 -10.71 -3.11
C ALA A 35 -1.67 -11.41 -2.04
N VAL A 36 -1.82 -12.74 -1.86
CA VAL A 36 -1.08 -13.55 -0.90
C VAL A 36 0.03 -14.37 -1.56
N ASP A 37 0.04 -14.51 -2.89
CA ASP A 37 0.97 -15.44 -3.55
C ASP A 37 2.40 -14.94 -3.57
N TYR A 38 2.62 -13.63 -3.65
CA TYR A 38 3.95 -13.03 -3.45
C TYR A 38 4.55 -13.43 -2.09
N GLN A 39 3.73 -13.50 -1.04
CA GLN A 39 4.19 -13.85 0.30
C GLN A 39 4.59 -15.32 0.36
N LYS A 40 3.86 -16.22 -0.30
CA LYS A 40 4.25 -17.63 -0.42
C LYS A 40 5.61 -17.76 -1.13
N LEU A 41 5.78 -17.08 -2.27
CA LEU A 41 7.03 -17.07 -3.03
C LEU A 41 8.19 -16.53 -2.20
N LYS A 42 8.01 -15.39 -1.52
CA LYS A 42 9.03 -14.78 -0.66
C LYS A 42 9.49 -15.71 0.47
N ILE A 43 8.58 -16.51 1.01
CA ILE A 43 8.87 -17.46 2.09
C ILE A 43 9.61 -18.69 1.58
N GLN A 44 9.42 -19.07 0.31
CA GLN A 44 10.23 -20.12 -0.32
C GLN A 44 11.68 -19.65 -0.53
N SER A 45 11.89 -18.38 -0.83
CA SER A 45 13.22 -17.79 -1.07
C SER A 45 13.94 -17.29 0.18
N THR A 46 13.29 -17.19 1.34
CA THR A 46 13.87 -16.55 2.54
C THR A 46 13.47 -17.27 3.82
N ALA A 47 14.45 -17.53 4.70
CA ALA A 47 14.21 -18.16 5.99
C ALA A 47 13.18 -17.36 6.83
N PRO A 48 12.22 -18.04 7.47
CA PRO A 48 11.16 -17.36 8.22
C PRO A 48 11.72 -16.77 9.53
N ILE A 49 11.68 -15.45 9.65
CA ILE A 49 12.06 -14.75 10.88
C ILE A 49 10.84 -14.54 11.80
N CYS A 50 11.01 -14.76 13.10
CA CYS A 50 9.96 -14.54 14.10
C CYS A 50 9.52 -13.06 14.13
N PRO A 51 8.22 -12.76 14.01
CA PRO A 51 7.73 -11.39 13.99
C PRO A 51 7.73 -10.70 15.37
N ARG A 52 7.97 -11.43 16.46
CA ARG A 52 8.01 -10.89 17.84
C ARG A 52 9.45 -10.59 18.27
N CYS A 53 10.31 -11.60 18.31
CA CYS A 53 11.69 -11.47 18.82
C CYS A 53 12.75 -11.38 17.72
N LYS A 54 12.38 -11.45 16.43
CA LYS A 54 13.30 -11.44 15.28
C LYS A 54 14.29 -12.62 15.21
N SER A 55 14.10 -13.66 16.02
CA SER A 55 14.88 -14.90 15.92
C SER A 55 14.63 -15.64 14.60
N GLU A 56 15.67 -16.26 14.08
CA GLU A 56 15.66 -17.18 12.94
C GLU A 56 15.35 -18.63 13.34
N ASN A 57 15.35 -18.94 14.64
CA ASN A 57 15.05 -20.25 15.18
C ASN A 57 13.55 -20.55 15.11
N VAL A 58 13.09 -20.87 13.90
CA VAL A 58 11.69 -21.03 13.53
C VAL A 58 11.47 -22.36 12.83
N ILE A 59 10.43 -23.07 13.26
CA ILE A 59 9.99 -24.33 12.66
C ILE A 59 8.62 -24.21 12.00
N LYS A 60 8.36 -25.07 11.02
CA LYS A 60 7.01 -25.29 10.49
C LYS A 60 6.17 -26.02 11.54
N ALA A 61 5.01 -25.45 11.89
CA ALA A 61 4.10 -25.94 12.92
C ALA A 61 2.72 -26.30 12.33
N GLY A 62 2.73 -27.00 11.19
CA GLY A 62 1.54 -27.43 10.47
C GLY A 62 0.89 -26.37 9.58
N VAL A 63 -0.28 -26.69 9.05
CA VAL A 63 -1.05 -25.86 8.12
C VAL A 63 -2.44 -25.58 8.71
N ARG A 64 -2.93 -24.34 8.60
CA ARG A 64 -4.28 -23.95 9.03
C ARG A 64 -4.96 -23.09 7.96
N ASP A 65 -6.16 -23.48 7.56
CA ASP A 65 -6.93 -22.84 6.47
C ASP A 65 -6.11 -22.72 5.17
N GLY A 66 -5.37 -23.78 4.80
CA GLY A 66 -4.51 -23.80 3.63
C GLY A 66 -3.26 -22.92 3.70
N LYS A 67 -2.94 -22.36 4.87
CA LYS A 67 -1.79 -21.45 5.08
C LYS A 67 -0.78 -22.06 6.04
N GLN A 68 0.50 -21.94 5.74
CA GLN A 68 1.57 -22.45 6.60
C GLN A 68 1.58 -21.70 7.95
N VAL A 69 1.72 -22.46 9.04
CA VAL A 69 1.94 -21.95 10.39
C VAL A 69 3.39 -22.19 10.78
N TYR A 70 3.99 -21.20 11.44
CA TYR A 70 5.34 -21.21 11.97
C TYR A 70 5.32 -21.07 13.48
N LYS A 71 6.31 -21.67 14.15
CA LYS A 71 6.55 -21.52 15.59
C LYS A 71 8.00 -21.12 15.83
N CYS A 72 8.20 -20.01 16.52
CA CYS A 72 9.51 -19.63 17.02
C CYS A 72 9.87 -20.49 18.24
N LYS A 73 11.07 -21.08 18.25
CA LYS A 73 11.56 -21.87 19.39
C LYS A 73 12.01 -20.99 20.56
N ASP A 74 12.55 -19.81 20.29
CA ASP A 74 13.09 -18.94 21.35
C ASP A 74 11.99 -18.25 22.18
N CYS A 75 10.93 -17.75 21.54
CA CYS A 75 9.84 -17.05 22.24
C CYS A 75 8.49 -17.80 22.25
N GLY A 76 8.47 -19.02 21.73
CA GLY A 76 7.29 -19.90 21.67
C GLY A 76 6.15 -19.42 20.74
N ARG A 77 6.25 -18.25 20.11
CA ARG A 77 5.15 -17.64 19.37
C ARG A 77 4.83 -18.43 18.10
N GLN A 78 3.53 -18.72 17.90
CA GLN A 78 2.99 -19.18 16.63
C GLN A 78 2.49 -18.03 15.77
N TYR A 79 2.71 -18.12 14.46
CA TYR A 79 2.26 -17.13 13.48
C TYR A 79 2.04 -17.78 12.12
N ARG A 80 1.18 -17.17 11.29
CA ARG A 80 0.94 -17.63 9.92
C ARG A 80 1.98 -17.05 8.96
N GLU A 81 2.15 -17.66 7.81
CA GLU A 81 2.98 -17.17 6.69
C GLU A 81 2.69 -15.70 6.32
N THR A 82 1.44 -15.25 6.47
CA THR A 82 1.05 -13.86 6.20
C THR A 82 1.46 -12.87 7.29
N ALA A 83 2.16 -13.28 8.36
CA ALA A 83 2.61 -12.38 9.40
C ALA A 83 3.56 -11.30 8.84
N ARG A 84 3.42 -10.06 9.35
CA ARG A 84 4.16 -8.86 8.87
C ARG A 84 3.85 -8.44 7.44
N THR A 85 2.72 -8.88 6.89
CA THR A 85 2.27 -8.47 5.56
C THR A 85 0.96 -7.69 5.68
N PHE A 86 0.65 -6.85 4.68
CA PHE A 86 -0.57 -6.04 4.73
C PHE A 86 -1.85 -6.90 4.69
N VAL A 87 -1.77 -8.11 4.10
CA VAL A 87 -2.83 -9.12 4.07
C VAL A 87 -2.99 -9.90 5.39
N TYR A 88 -2.18 -9.62 6.42
CA TYR A 88 -2.31 -10.28 7.71
C TYR A 88 -3.71 -10.09 8.32
N ARG A 89 -4.33 -11.21 8.72
CA ARG A 89 -5.70 -11.30 9.28
C ARG A 89 -6.78 -10.67 8.39
N MET A 90 -6.55 -10.61 7.09
CA MET A 90 -7.56 -10.19 6.12
C MET A 90 -8.48 -11.37 5.80
N ARG A 91 -9.79 -11.20 6.02
CA ARG A 91 -10.79 -12.25 5.76
C ARG A 91 -11.12 -12.42 4.28
N LYS A 92 -11.20 -11.32 3.53
CA LYS A 92 -11.55 -11.29 2.10
C LYS A 92 -10.33 -10.96 1.24
N ALA A 93 -9.24 -11.72 1.39
CA ALA A 93 -7.98 -11.44 0.69
C ALA A 93 -8.07 -11.73 -0.83
N ASP A 94 -9.02 -12.57 -1.24
CA ASP A 94 -9.44 -12.84 -2.61
C ASP A 94 -9.82 -11.55 -3.35
N LYS A 95 -10.62 -10.69 -2.71
CA LYS A 95 -11.09 -9.41 -3.27
C LYS A 95 -10.04 -8.31 -3.32
N MET A 96 -8.81 -8.60 -2.89
CA MET A 96 -7.78 -7.58 -2.73
C MET A 96 -7.27 -7.08 -4.09
N LEU A 97 -7.19 -7.93 -5.11
CA LEU A 97 -6.78 -7.52 -6.44
C LEU A 97 -7.77 -6.52 -7.05
N ASP A 98 -9.08 -6.81 -6.98
CA ASP A 98 -10.14 -5.91 -7.45
C ASP A 98 -10.08 -4.56 -6.74
N TYR A 99 -9.85 -4.59 -5.44
CA TYR A 99 -9.74 -3.37 -4.65
C TYR A 99 -8.48 -2.55 -5.00
N LEU A 100 -7.36 -3.20 -5.29
CA LEU A 100 -6.15 -2.54 -5.79
C LEU A 100 -6.40 -1.90 -7.15
N LYS A 101 -7.08 -2.59 -8.07
CA LYS A 101 -7.51 -2.02 -9.36
C LYS A 101 -8.34 -0.77 -9.17
N CYS A 102 -9.39 -0.83 -8.34
CA CYS A 102 -10.21 0.34 -8.02
C CYS A 102 -9.38 1.52 -7.46
N MET A 103 -8.39 1.23 -6.62
CA MET A 103 -7.50 2.26 -6.07
C MET A 103 -6.61 2.89 -7.14
N LEU A 104 -6.08 2.11 -8.07
CA LEU A 104 -5.24 2.57 -9.19
C LEU A 104 -6.02 3.44 -10.17
N GLU A 105 -7.30 3.14 -10.38
CA GLU A 105 -8.23 3.96 -11.16
C GLU A 105 -8.64 5.27 -10.46
N GLY A 106 -8.20 5.49 -9.22
CA GLY A 106 -8.49 6.71 -8.46
C GLY A 106 -9.91 6.78 -7.89
N LYS A 107 -10.63 5.65 -7.81
CA LYS A 107 -12.00 5.60 -7.30
C LYS A 107 -12.08 6.02 -5.81
N SER A 108 -13.24 6.57 -5.43
CA SER A 108 -13.52 6.93 -4.03
C SER A 108 -13.71 5.69 -3.16
N LEU A 109 -13.51 5.79 -1.84
CA LEU A 109 -13.73 4.66 -0.92
C LEU A 109 -15.14 4.04 -1.04
N ARG A 110 -16.17 4.86 -1.30
CA ARG A 110 -17.55 4.37 -1.49
C ARG A 110 -17.70 3.62 -2.81
N ALA A 111 -17.09 4.13 -3.89
CA ALA A 111 -17.09 3.46 -5.18
C ALA A 111 -16.34 2.12 -5.10
N CYS A 112 -15.12 2.10 -4.52
CA CYS A 112 -14.38 0.86 -4.28
C CYS A 112 -15.19 -0.14 -3.43
N ALA A 113 -15.85 0.34 -2.37
CA ALA A 113 -16.66 -0.51 -1.50
C ALA A 113 -17.86 -1.14 -2.22
N SER A 114 -18.56 -0.35 -3.05
CA SER A 114 -19.69 -0.81 -3.84
C SER A 114 -19.28 -1.83 -4.89
N GLU A 115 -18.24 -1.52 -5.66
CA GLU A 115 -17.77 -2.34 -6.78
C GLU A 115 -17.20 -3.69 -6.32
N VAL A 116 -16.42 -3.68 -5.24
CA VAL A 116 -15.82 -4.91 -4.70
C VAL A 116 -16.82 -5.68 -3.81
N GLY A 117 -17.95 -5.08 -3.42
CA GLY A 117 -18.93 -5.69 -2.52
C GLY A 117 -18.38 -5.88 -1.10
N ILE A 118 -17.88 -4.80 -0.51
CA ILE A 118 -17.38 -4.72 0.88
C ILE A 118 -17.96 -3.50 1.60
N SER A 119 -17.88 -3.48 2.93
CA SER A 119 -18.32 -2.30 3.69
C SER A 119 -17.37 -1.11 3.48
N LEU A 120 -17.88 0.12 3.58
CA LEU A 120 -17.06 1.34 3.57
C LEU A 120 -15.96 1.31 4.64
N ARG A 121 -16.25 0.76 5.82
CA ARG A 121 -15.26 0.58 6.89
C ARG A 121 -14.13 -0.36 6.48
N THR A 122 -14.46 -1.45 5.79
CA THR A 122 -13.47 -2.40 5.25
C THR A 122 -12.59 -1.71 4.22
N SER A 123 -13.20 -1.01 3.26
CA SER A 123 -12.47 -0.22 2.25
C SER A 123 -11.51 0.78 2.89
N PHE A 124 -11.97 1.58 3.86
CA PHE A 124 -11.13 2.52 4.59
C PHE A 124 -9.91 1.83 5.24
N ASN A 125 -10.15 0.74 5.97
CA ASN A 125 -9.08 -0.02 6.63
C ASN A 125 -8.09 -0.64 5.63
N TRP A 126 -8.57 -1.17 4.51
CA TRP A 126 -7.73 -1.75 3.47
C TRP A 126 -6.86 -0.69 2.81
N ARG A 127 -7.44 0.46 2.47
CA ARG A 127 -6.67 1.59 1.91
C ARG A 127 -5.54 2.02 2.85
N HIS A 128 -5.82 2.13 4.15
CA HIS A 128 -4.78 2.45 5.14
C HIS A 128 -3.68 1.39 5.23
N LYS A 129 -4.03 0.10 5.20
CA LYS A 129 -3.05 -1.00 5.20
C LYS A 129 -2.14 -0.95 3.97
N ILE A 130 -2.71 -0.72 2.78
CA ILE A 130 -1.98 -0.63 1.52
C ILE A 130 -1.04 0.57 1.53
N LEU A 131 -1.54 1.75 1.88
CA LEU A 131 -0.72 2.97 1.94
C LEU A 131 0.40 2.86 2.98
N ALA A 132 0.15 2.21 4.12
CA ALA A 132 1.20 1.95 5.11
C ALA A 132 2.28 0.99 4.57
N ALA A 133 1.90 -0.03 3.81
CA ALA A 133 2.84 -0.93 3.15
C ALA A 133 3.66 -0.21 2.08
N ILE A 134 3.02 0.59 1.22
CA ILE A 134 3.71 1.39 0.19
C ILE A 134 4.71 2.36 0.84
N LYS A 135 4.33 3.04 1.93
CA LYS A 135 5.22 3.94 2.65
C LYS A 135 6.50 3.23 3.13
N SER A 136 6.42 1.97 3.53
CA SER A 136 7.60 1.20 3.94
C SER A 136 8.57 0.88 2.79
N LEU A 137 8.12 1.00 1.54
CA LEU A 137 8.94 0.79 0.34
C LEU A 137 9.62 2.07 -0.18
N GLN A 138 9.18 3.26 0.27
CA GLN A 138 9.69 4.55 -0.24
C GLN A 138 11.06 4.97 0.33
N GLY A 139 11.66 4.19 1.22
CA GLY A 139 13.00 4.45 1.75
C GLY A 139 14.07 4.00 0.78
N GLY A 140 14.48 4.86 -0.17
CA GLY A 140 15.55 4.54 -1.12
C GLY A 140 15.45 5.20 -2.49
N ILE A 141 14.60 6.22 -2.66
CA ILE A 141 14.51 6.93 -3.95
C ILE A 141 15.75 7.83 -4.07
N SER A 142 16.69 7.41 -4.92
CA SER A 142 17.78 8.23 -5.42
C SER A 142 17.36 8.92 -6.71
N PHE A 143 17.70 10.19 -6.85
CA PHE A 143 17.53 10.93 -8.09
C PHE A 143 18.85 11.02 -8.83
N SER A 144 18.81 10.98 -10.15
CA SER A 144 19.98 11.13 -11.04
C SER A 144 19.71 12.16 -12.14
N GLY A 145 20.78 12.80 -12.60
CA GLY A 145 20.71 13.73 -13.74
C GLY A 145 19.86 14.97 -13.48
N ILE A 146 18.93 15.25 -14.40
CA ILE A 146 18.05 16.43 -14.35
C ILE A 146 16.81 16.10 -13.53
N VAL A 147 16.64 16.84 -12.44
CA VAL A 147 15.51 16.71 -11.51
C VAL A 147 14.63 17.95 -11.63
N GLU A 148 13.35 17.73 -11.87
CA GLU A 148 12.31 18.74 -11.84
C GLU A 148 11.61 18.71 -10.49
N ALA A 149 11.42 19.88 -9.88
CA ALA A 149 10.77 20.01 -8.58
C ALA A 149 9.70 21.10 -8.66
N ASP A 150 8.50 20.79 -8.16
CA ASP A 150 7.37 21.71 -8.12
C ASP A 150 6.61 21.61 -6.79
N GLU A 151 5.86 22.65 -6.43
CA GLU A 151 5.04 22.68 -5.23
C GLU A 151 3.55 22.42 -5.52
N LEU A 152 2.99 21.41 -4.85
CA LEU A 152 1.55 21.16 -4.85
C LEU A 152 0.92 21.67 -3.55
N LEU A 153 0.12 22.73 -3.66
CA LEU A 153 -0.66 23.26 -2.54
C LEU A 153 -2.05 22.61 -2.46
N MET A 154 -2.26 21.77 -1.46
CA MET A 154 -3.56 21.11 -1.22
C MET A 154 -4.21 21.58 0.08
N LYS A 155 -5.55 21.56 0.14
CA LYS A 155 -6.27 21.86 1.39
C LYS A 155 -5.98 20.76 2.41
N TYR A 156 -5.51 21.13 3.60
CA TYR A 156 -5.33 20.16 4.68
C TYR A 156 -6.67 19.49 4.99
N SER A 157 -6.66 18.16 5.08
CA SER A 157 -7.84 17.37 5.34
C SER A 157 -7.63 16.47 6.54
N GLU A 158 -8.45 16.65 7.57
CA GLU A 158 -8.52 15.76 8.74
C GLU A 158 -9.63 14.71 8.58
N LYS A 159 -9.98 14.34 7.34
CA LYS A 159 -11.02 13.33 7.08
C LYS A 159 -10.65 12.02 7.77
N GLY A 160 -11.58 11.47 8.55
CA GLY A 160 -11.36 10.26 9.34
C GLY A 160 -10.73 10.48 10.71
N ARG A 161 -10.45 11.73 11.11
CA ARG A 161 -10.06 12.07 12.49
C ARG A 161 -11.18 11.63 13.44
N LYS A 162 -10.80 10.89 14.48
CA LYS A 162 -11.67 10.58 15.61
C LYS A 162 -11.58 11.70 16.63
N TYR A 163 -12.72 12.21 17.07
CA TYR A 163 -12.82 13.24 18.10
C TYR A 163 -13.20 12.59 19.42
N ARG A 164 -12.61 13.06 20.53
CA ARG A 164 -12.87 12.52 21.87
C ARG A 164 -14.16 13.07 22.48
N SER A 165 -14.63 14.24 22.03
CA SER A 165 -15.86 14.87 22.49
C SER A 165 -16.57 15.66 21.40
N ARG A 166 -17.87 15.94 21.61
CA ARG A 166 -18.66 16.80 20.72
C ARG A 166 -18.12 18.24 20.66
N LYS A 167 -17.65 18.77 21.80
CA LYS A 167 -17.00 20.09 21.88
C LYS A 167 -15.74 20.17 20.99
N GLU A 168 -14.92 19.12 20.99
CA GLU A 168 -13.73 19.04 20.13
C GLU A 168 -14.12 19.03 18.65
N TYR A 169 -15.14 18.26 18.29
CA TYR A 169 -15.67 18.19 16.93
C TYR A 169 -16.18 19.54 16.44
N GLU A 170 -16.98 20.25 17.24
CA GLU A 170 -17.51 21.58 16.87
C GLU A 170 -16.40 22.61 16.71
N LYS A 171 -15.38 22.58 17.59
CA LYS A 171 -14.19 23.43 17.46
C LYS A 171 -13.41 23.12 16.18
N ALA A 172 -13.28 21.85 15.81
CA ALA A 172 -12.60 21.44 14.58
C ALA A 172 -13.39 21.86 13.33
N LYS A 173 -14.72 21.76 13.33
CA LYS A 173 -15.58 22.17 12.21
C LYS A 173 -15.47 23.66 11.90
N LYS A 174 -15.30 24.50 12.92
CA LYS A 174 -15.11 25.96 12.79
C LYS A 174 -13.69 26.34 12.36
N LYS A 175 -12.71 25.43 12.46
CA LYS A 175 -11.31 25.74 12.18
C LYS A 175 -11.08 25.83 10.68
N LYS A 176 -10.57 26.98 10.22
CA LYS A 176 -10.12 27.13 8.83
C LYS A 176 -8.81 26.36 8.65
N HIS A 177 -8.85 25.30 7.84
CA HIS A 177 -7.68 24.49 7.58
C HIS A 177 -6.70 25.22 6.64
N PRO A 178 -5.39 25.27 6.97
CA PRO A 178 -4.39 25.85 6.08
C PRO A 178 -4.20 24.99 4.84
N LYS A 179 -3.65 25.58 3.77
CA LYS A 179 -3.08 24.78 2.69
C LYS A 179 -1.83 24.07 3.20
N VAL A 180 -1.60 22.86 2.73
CA VAL A 180 -0.41 22.05 2.94
C VAL A 180 0.40 22.08 1.66
N ALA A 181 1.70 22.33 1.79
CA ALA A 181 2.63 22.26 0.68
C ALA A 181 3.22 20.85 0.62
N VAL A 182 3.10 20.25 -0.55
CA VAL A 182 3.72 18.97 -0.90
C VAL A 182 4.76 19.27 -1.98
N LEU A 183 6.03 18.99 -1.68
CA LEU A 183 7.08 19.01 -2.68
C LEU A 183 6.92 17.78 -3.56
N VAL A 184 6.83 18.00 -4.86
CA VAL A 184 6.81 16.99 -5.89
C VAL A 184 8.15 17.06 -6.60
N MET A 185 8.89 15.96 -6.64
CA MET A 185 10.13 15.87 -7.40
C MET A 185 10.05 14.71 -8.35
N THR A 186 10.48 14.91 -9.59
CA THR A 186 10.61 13.86 -10.59
C THR A 186 11.94 14.02 -11.33
N ASP A 187 12.58 12.92 -11.71
CA ASP A 187 13.65 12.96 -12.71
C ASP A 187 13.17 12.39 -14.04
N ARG A 188 14.03 12.44 -15.06
CA ARG A 188 13.76 11.88 -16.40
C ARG A 188 13.78 10.36 -16.45
N GLU A 189 14.31 9.71 -15.41
CA GLU A 189 14.25 8.25 -15.25
C GLU A 189 12.91 7.80 -14.65
N GLY A 190 12.05 8.74 -14.24
CA GLY A 190 10.71 8.47 -13.73
C GLY A 190 10.67 8.19 -12.22
N ASN A 191 11.75 8.47 -11.49
CA ASN A 191 11.74 8.47 -10.02
C ASN A 191 10.87 9.62 -9.53
N LEU A 192 10.00 9.36 -8.56
CA LEU A 192 9.00 10.32 -8.11
C LEU A 192 8.95 10.38 -6.58
N LEU A 193 9.14 11.58 -6.01
CA LEU A 193 9.03 11.82 -4.57
C LEU A 193 7.92 12.82 -4.28
N PHE A 194 7.02 12.44 -3.38
CA PHE A 194 6.09 13.35 -2.73
C PHE A 194 6.47 13.51 -1.27
N LYS A 195 6.89 14.71 -0.88
CA LYS A 195 7.27 15.00 0.51
C LYS A 195 6.41 16.12 1.07
N HIS A 196 5.79 15.88 2.21
CA HIS A 196 5.18 16.95 3.00
C HIS A 196 6.29 17.84 3.57
N VAL A 197 6.30 19.12 3.19
CA VAL A 197 7.36 20.08 3.56
C VAL A 197 6.87 21.21 4.46
N GLY A 198 5.56 21.48 4.53
CA GLY A 198 5.07 22.54 5.39
C GLY A 198 3.63 22.96 5.14
N ARG A 199 3.27 24.10 5.74
CA ARG A 199 1.96 24.76 5.57
C ARG A 199 2.12 26.01 4.71
N LYS A 200 1.19 26.21 3.79
CA LYS A 200 1.05 27.37 2.87
C LYS A 200 2.16 27.56 1.82
N LYS A 201 3.40 27.19 2.10
CA LYS A 201 4.53 27.20 1.15
C LYS A 201 5.54 26.10 1.50
N VAL A 202 6.37 25.70 0.53
CA VAL A 202 7.56 24.89 0.80
C VAL A 202 8.56 25.72 1.60
N THR A 203 9.10 25.14 2.67
CA THR A 203 10.17 25.74 3.48
C THR A 203 11.33 24.76 3.54
N ASN A 204 12.55 25.25 3.30
CA ASN A 204 13.79 24.50 3.47
C ASN A 204 14.03 24.16 4.94
#